data_AF-A0A365NAQ3-F1
#
_entry.id   AF-A0A365NAQ3-F1
#
_cell.length_a   1.000
_cell.length_b   1.000
_cell.length_c   1.000
_cell.angle_alpha   90.00
_cell.angle_beta   90.00
_cell.angle_gamma   90.00
#
_symmetry.space_group_name_H-M   'P 1'
#
loop_
_entity.id
_entity.type
_entity.pdbx_description
1 polymer ?
#
loop_
_entity_poly.entity_id
_entity_poly.type
_entity_poly.pdbx_seq_one_letter_code
_entity_poly.pdbx_strand_id
1 'polypeptide(L)'
;MAFLVTREGNIVEGGLSGTTSVNGVDVTTAGASRTTIHFPYTDLAILAEGVYKIRVDVYKVAFDNPDGCDFQAHAKSSRVTVVNEAVPAELDGTSAAQELRAADERA
;
A
#
# COMPACT_ATOMS: atom_id res chain seq x y z
N MET A 1 -0.49 -3.20 9.00
CA MET A 1 -1.37 -4.32 8.58
C MET A 1 -2.36 -3.80 7.55
N ALA A 2 -2.58 -4.53 6.46
CA ALA A 2 -3.43 -4.16 5.35
C ALA A 2 -4.75 -4.95 5.35
N PHE A 3 -5.83 -4.29 4.94
CA PHE A 3 -7.17 -4.83 4.83
C PHE A 3 -7.80 -4.41 3.51
N LEU A 4 -8.49 -5.33 2.83
CA LEU A 4 -9.36 -4.97 1.72
C LEU A 4 -10.69 -4.49 2.30
N VAL A 5 -11.15 -3.32 1.87
CA VAL A 5 -12.42 -2.76 2.32
C VAL A 5 -13.33 -2.41 1.15
N THR A 6 -14.63 -2.62 1.35
CA THR A 6 -15.67 -2.16 0.41
C THR A 6 -15.80 -0.63 0.46
N ARG A 7 -16.61 -0.06 -0.44
CA ARG A 7 -16.91 1.37 -0.47
C ARG A 7 -17.50 1.87 0.85
N GLU A 8 -18.30 1.03 1.51
CA GLU A 8 -18.97 1.31 2.79
C GLU A 8 -18.01 1.18 3.98
N GLY A 9 -16.79 0.68 3.75
CA GLY A 9 -15.77 0.51 4.78
C GLY A 9 -15.79 -0.85 5.48
N ASN A 10 -16.59 -1.80 5.00
CA ASN A 10 -16.61 -3.17 5.52
C ASN A 10 -15.34 -3.91 5.12
N ILE A 11 -14.75 -4.66 6.05
CA ILE A 11 -13.60 -5.53 5.76
C ILE A 11 -14.10 -6.72 4.93
N VAL A 12 -13.37 -7.03 3.86
CA VAL A 12 -13.59 -8.23 3.05
C VAL A 12 -12.69 -9.33 3.59
N GLU A 13 -13.25 -10.20 4.43
CA GLU A 13 -12.54 -11.34 5.01
C GLU A 13 -11.98 -12.24 3.91
N GLY A 14 -10.69 -12.57 3.99
CA GLY A 14 -9.99 -13.34 2.97
C GLY A 14 -9.85 -12.64 1.60
N GLY A 15 -10.14 -11.34 1.51
CA GLY A 15 -10.05 -10.60 0.24
C GLY A 15 -8.62 -10.29 -0.22
N LEU A 16 -7.65 -10.34 0.70
CA LEU A 16 -6.23 -10.17 0.41
C LEU A 16 -5.48 -11.49 0.52
N SER A 17 -4.47 -11.65 -0.34
CA SER A 17 -3.46 -12.70 -0.27
C SER A 17 -2.05 -12.10 -0.27
N GLY A 18 -1.04 -12.93 -0.01
CA GLY A 18 0.34 -12.52 0.20
C GLY A 18 0.58 -11.92 1.61
N THR A 19 1.54 -11.02 1.72
CA THR A 19 1.93 -10.43 3.00
C THR A 19 1.02 -9.26 3.37
N THR A 20 0.14 -9.46 4.35
CA THR A 20 -0.78 -8.41 4.85
C THR A 20 -0.21 -7.60 6.02
N SER A 21 0.96 -7.96 6.55
CA SER A 21 1.63 -7.24 7.63
C SER A 21 3.11 -7.11 7.36
N VAL A 22 3.62 -5.88 7.45
CA VAL A 22 5.01 -5.54 7.15
C VAL A 22 5.57 -4.62 8.23
N ASN A 23 6.88 -4.69 8.43
CA ASN A 23 7.60 -3.74 9.26
C ASN A 23 7.84 -2.45 8.49
N GLY A 24 7.75 -1.32 9.19
CA GLY A 24 8.12 -0.03 8.63
C GLY A 24 9.63 0.11 8.45
N VAL A 25 10.04 0.71 7.34
CA VAL A 25 11.43 1.05 7.04
C VAL A 25 11.60 2.56 7.18
N ASP A 26 12.57 2.99 7.98
CA ASP A 26 12.92 4.41 8.06
C ASP A 26 13.61 4.86 6.76
N VAL A 27 12.99 5.81 6.08
CA VAL A 27 13.48 6.41 4.83
C VAL A 27 13.68 7.93 4.98
N THR A 28 13.88 8.38 6.21
CA THR A 28 14.07 9.81 6.54
C THR A 28 15.34 10.34 5.90
N THR A 29 15.21 11.37 5.06
CA THR A 29 16.36 12.05 4.46
C THR A 29 17.16 12.81 5.52
N ALA A 30 18.49 12.80 5.40
CA ALA A 30 19.36 13.58 6.27
C ALA A 30 18.97 15.07 6.26
N GLY A 31 18.82 15.66 7.44
CA GLY A 31 18.38 17.07 7.60
C GLY A 31 16.87 17.28 7.57
N ALA A 32 16.05 16.22 7.42
CA ALA A 32 14.60 16.34 7.51
C ALA A 32 14.15 16.62 8.96
N SER A 33 13.15 17.49 9.09
CA SER A 33 12.52 17.83 10.38
C SER A 33 11.47 16.81 10.84
N ARG A 34 11.16 15.81 10.00
CA ARG A 34 10.15 14.78 10.27
C ARG A 34 10.65 13.42 9.84
N THR A 35 10.43 12.42 10.69
CA THR A 35 10.65 11.02 10.35
C THR A 35 9.64 10.56 9.29
N THR A 36 10.12 9.86 8.28
CA THR A 36 9.30 9.23 7.24
C THR A 36 9.53 7.73 7.28
N ILE A 37 8.47 6.98 7.55
CA ILE A 37 8.49 5.51 7.57
C ILE A 37 7.71 4.99 6.37
N HIS A 38 8.34 4.12 5.59
CA HIS A 38 7.75 3.44 4.44
C HIS A 38 7.32 2.02 4.80
N PHE A 39 6.12 1.61 4.39
CA PHE A 39 5.57 0.27 4.61
C PHE A 39 5.36 -0.43 3.26
N PRO A 40 6.36 -1.17 2.74
CA PRO A 40 6.28 -1.77 1.41
C PRO A 40 5.46 -3.07 1.43
N TYR A 41 4.37 -3.11 0.66
CA TYR A 41 3.59 -4.33 0.41
C TYR A 41 3.87 -4.81 -1.02
N THR A 42 4.86 -5.69 -1.19
CA THR A 42 5.40 -6.07 -2.51
C THR A 42 4.69 -7.25 -3.17
N ASP A 43 3.99 -8.07 -2.40
CA ASP A 43 3.34 -9.31 -2.83
C ASP A 43 1.84 -9.32 -2.51
N LEU A 44 1.24 -8.15 -2.26
CA LEU A 44 -0.16 -8.06 -1.89
C LEU A 44 -1.06 -8.24 -3.11
N ALA A 45 -1.95 -9.24 -3.05
CA ALA A 45 -2.90 -9.55 -4.11
C ALA A 45 -4.35 -9.43 -3.63
N ILE A 46 -5.25 -9.03 -4.52
CA ILE A 46 -6.70 -9.02 -4.28
C ILE A 46 -7.31 -10.23 -4.99
N LEU A 47 -8.09 -11.03 -4.25
CA LEU A 47 -8.54 -12.34 -4.73
C LEU A 47 -9.91 -12.34 -5.44
N ALA A 48 -10.63 -11.21 -5.42
CA ALA A 48 -11.97 -11.12 -5.97
C ALA A 48 -12.12 -9.90 -6.87
N GLU A 49 -12.87 -10.07 -7.96
CA GLU A 49 -13.32 -8.96 -8.81
C GLU A 49 -14.19 -7.99 -8.01
N GLY A 50 -14.04 -6.70 -8.29
CA GLY A 50 -14.85 -5.68 -7.66
C GLY A 50 -14.16 -4.33 -7.51
N VAL A 51 -14.77 -3.46 -6.73
CA VAL A 51 -14.29 -2.10 -6.47
C VAL A 51 -14.02 -1.94 -4.98
N TYR A 52 -12.77 -1.66 -4.64
CA TYR A 52 -12.29 -1.69 -3.26
C TYR A 52 -11.38 -0.51 -2.93
N LYS A 53 -11.00 -0.42 -1.66
CA LYS A 53 -9.81 0.29 -1.19
C LYS A 53 -8.98 -0.65 -0.32
N ILE A 54 -7.68 -0.39 -0.24
CA ILE A 54 -6.81 -1.00 0.76
C ILE A 54 -6.70 -0.02 1.93
N ARG A 55 -7.08 -0.45 3.13
CA ARG A 55 -6.82 0.26 4.37
C ARG A 55 -5.55 -0.30 5.00
N VAL A 56 -4.64 0.58 5.41
CA VAL A 56 -3.44 0.19 6.16
C VAL A 56 -3.54 0.77 7.56
N ASP A 57 -3.54 -0.10 8.56
CA ASP A 57 -3.50 0.27 9.97
C ASP A 57 -2.04 0.17 10.47
N VAL A 58 -1.57 1.23 11.12
CA VAL A 58 -0.20 1.38 11.63
C VAL A 58 -0.23 1.20 13.14
N TYR A 59 0.62 0.29 13.61
CA TYR A 59 0.78 -0.03 15.03
C TYR A 59 2.23 0.25 15.42
N LYS A 60 2.42 0.74 16.65
CA LYS A 60 3.73 0.93 17.27
C LYS A 60 3.87 -0.07 18.40
N VAL A 61 4.99 -0.80 18.44
CA VAL A 61 5.29 -1.69 19.57
C VAL A 61 5.42 -0.86 20.85
N ALA A 62 4.71 -1.28 21.89
CA ALA A 62 4.68 -0.62 23.19
C ALA A 62 4.95 -1.68 24.26
N PHE A 63 6.13 -1.62 24.88
CA PHE A 63 6.59 -2.61 25.86
C PHE A 63 5.88 -2.52 27.21
N ASP A 64 5.20 -1.40 27.45
CA ASP A 64 4.37 -1.10 28.61
C ASP A 64 2.88 -1.41 28.38
N ASN A 65 2.48 -1.72 27.14
CA ASN A 65 1.12 -2.16 26.82
C ASN A 65 1.03 -3.71 26.90
N PRO A 66 0.09 -4.28 27.68
CA PRO A 66 -0.13 -5.73 27.75
C PRO A 66 -0.53 -6.36 26.39
N ASP A 67 -1.12 -5.61 25.47
CA ASP A 67 -1.44 -6.05 24.10
C ASP A 67 -0.21 -6.00 23.16
N GLY A 68 0.92 -5.49 23.66
CA GLY A 68 2.21 -5.44 22.96
C GLY A 68 2.34 -4.36 21.88
N CYS A 69 1.24 -3.71 21.49
CA CYS A 69 1.26 -2.62 20.52
C CYS A 69 0.11 -1.62 20.66
N ASP A 70 0.39 -0.36 20.28
CA ASP A 70 -0.57 0.72 20.22
C ASP A 70 -0.93 1.07 18.78
N PHE A 71 -2.23 1.17 18.48
CA PHE A 71 -2.69 1.75 17.23
C PHE A 71 -2.29 3.22 17.13
N GLN A 72 -1.71 3.61 15.99
CA GLN A 72 -1.24 4.97 15.76
C GLN A 72 -2.15 5.72 14.79
N ALA A 73 -2.41 5.11 13.63
CA ALA A 73 -3.14 5.73 12.55
C ALA A 73 -3.60 4.68 11.54
N HIS A 74 -4.50 5.08 10.65
CA HIS A 74 -4.76 4.32 9.44
C HIS A 74 -4.69 5.22 8.20
N ALA A 75 -4.33 4.64 7.07
CA ALA A 75 -4.37 5.26 5.76
C ALA A 75 -5.26 4.43 4.82
N LYS A 76 -5.75 5.04 3.74
CA LYS A 76 -6.54 4.34 2.71
C LYS A 76 -5.96 4.66 1.35
N SER A 77 -5.89 3.66 0.48
CA SER A 77 -5.55 3.86 -0.92
C SER A 77 -6.61 4.68 -1.66
N SER A 78 -6.26 5.10 -2.87
CA SER A 78 -7.24 5.43 -3.90
C SER A 78 -8.11 4.19 -4.23
N ARG A 79 -9.16 4.40 -5.03
CA ARG A 79 -10.05 3.33 -5.47
C ARG A 79 -9.28 2.33 -6.35
N VAL A 80 -9.37 1.04 -6.00
CA VAL A 80 -8.85 -0.07 -6.80
C VAL A 80 -10.02 -0.79 -7.46
N THR A 81 -9.94 -1.01 -8.76
CA THR A 81 -10.89 -1.84 -9.50
C THR A 81 -10.16 -3.10 -9.94
N VAL A 82 -10.68 -4.25 -9.55
CA VAL A 82 -10.15 -5.57 -9.90
C VAL A 82 -11.09 -6.19 -10.91
N VAL A 83 -10.56 -6.53 -12.08
CA VAL A 83 -11.28 -7.18 -13.17
C VAL A 83 -10.56 -8.47 -13.54
N ASN A 84 -11.30 -9.46 -14.02
CA ASN A 84 -10.75 -10.71 -14.51
C ASN A 84 -10.59 -10.63 -16.03
N GLU A 85 -9.57 -9.88 -16.44
CA GLU A 85 -9.17 -9.74 -17.82
C GLU A 85 -7.79 -10.35 -18.02
N ALA A 86 -7.51 -10.84 -19.23
CA ALA A 86 -6.19 -11.33 -19.56
C ALA A 86 -5.19 -10.17 -19.46
N VAL A 87 -4.24 -10.27 -18.53
CA VAL A 87 -3.16 -9.29 -18.39
C VAL A 87 -2.22 -9.49 -19.58
N PRO A 88 -2.08 -8.53 -20.50
CA PRO A 88 -1.05 -8.59 -21.52
C PRO A 88 0.32 -8.60 -20.82
N ALA A 89 1.28 -9.36 -21.32
CA ALA A 89 2.65 -9.27 -20.81
C ALA A 89 3.18 -7.85 -21.10
N GLU A 90 3.20 -6.97 -20.09
CA GLU A 90 3.79 -5.65 -20.23
C GLU A 90 5.31 -5.76 -20.30
N LEU A 91 5.89 -5.09 -21.31
CA LEU A 91 7.30 -4.77 -21.40
C LEU A 91 7.70 -3.94 -20.18
N ASP A 92 8.76 -4.34 -19.48
CA ASP A 92 9.36 -3.65 -18.32
C ASP A 92 9.33 -2.12 -18.47
N GLY A 93 8.35 -1.49 -17.86
CA GLY A 93 8.08 -0.07 -17.99
C GLY A 93 7.66 0.52 -16.67
N THR A 94 8.60 0.67 -15.74
CA THR A 94 8.42 1.49 -14.54
C THR A 94 7.94 2.88 -14.95
N SER A 95 6.81 3.33 -14.39
CA SER A 95 6.15 4.61 -14.74
C SER A 95 7.05 5.84 -14.60
N ALA A 96 8.13 5.75 -13.81
CA ALA A 96 9.16 6.79 -13.72
C ALA A 96 9.88 7.08 -15.07
N ALA A 97 9.97 6.10 -15.97
CA ALA A 97 10.57 6.29 -17.28
C ALA A 97 9.65 7.02 -18.27
N GLN A 98 8.33 6.93 -18.10
CA GLN A 98 7.35 7.58 -18.97
C GLN A 98 7.23 9.08 -18.68
N GLU A 99 7.39 9.50 -17.41
CA GLU A 99 7.37 10.92 -17.04
C GLU A 99 8.61 11.69 -17.51
N LEU A 100 9.78 11.02 -17.60
CA LEU A 100 11.02 11.68 -18.03
C LEU A 100 11.07 11.93 -19.55
N ARG A 101 10.50 11.04 -20.37
CA ARG A 101 10.43 11.23 -21.84
C ARG A 101 9.50 12.38 -22.24
N ALA A 102 8.42 12.60 -21.50
CA ALA A 102 7.50 13.71 -21.78
C ALA A 102 8.10 15.09 -21.49
N ALA A 103 9.14 15.16 -20.65
CA ALA A 103 9.86 16.41 -20.37
C ALA A 103 10.95 16.71 -21.41
N ASP A 104 11.53 15.69 -22.04
CA ASP A 104 12.62 15.82 -23.02
C ASP A 104 12.11 16.20 -24.43
N GLU A 105 10.86 15.89 -24.76
CA GLU A 105 10.22 16.31 -26.03
C GLU A 105 9.66 17.75 -26.02
N ARG A 106 9.88 18.50 -24.92
CA ARG A 106 9.48 19.92 -24.78
C ARG A 106 10.67 20.88 -24.63
N ALA A 107 11.90 20.40 -24.80
CA ALA A 107 13.12 21.22 -24.84
C ALA A 107 13.60 21.41 -26.30
#